data_AF-A0A942AZW6-F1
#
_entry.id   AF-A0A942AZW6-F1
#
_cell.length_a   1.000
_cell.length_b   1.000
_cell.length_c   1.000
_cell.angle_alpha   90.00
_cell.angle_beta   90.00
_cell.angle_gamma   90.00
#
_symmetry.space_group_name_H-M   'P 1'
#
loop_
_entity.id
_entity.type
_entity.pdbx_description
1 polymer ?
#
loop_
_entity_poly.entity_id
_entity_poly.type
_entity_poly.pdbx_seq_one_letter_code
_entity_poly.pdbx_strand_id
1 'polypeptide(L)'
;MKFLLFVILVMSVSLAEAQQLSVKSFRKLENDLSARGSEGRTDQNGDRCAIIKIVTTETGFDFDPDALGSMGSIQKKGEIWLYVPYGARRLTIRHAQLGMLRDYAYPERIEKACVYELVLTTGRVRTVVEEEIGGQWLVLTTEPEEAMVYIDEVYEAGESGRVQKFLPLGRHAYR
;
A
#
# COMPACT_ATOMS: atom_id res chain seq x y z
N MET A 1 -30.51 -21.65 -23.12
CA MET A 1 -30.31 -20.74 -21.96
C MET A 1 -29.64 -21.39 -20.75
N LYS A 2 -29.64 -22.72 -20.57
CA LYS A 2 -28.94 -23.39 -19.44
C LYS A 2 -27.41 -23.48 -19.61
N PHE A 3 -26.91 -23.58 -20.84
CA PHE A 3 -25.47 -23.66 -21.13
C PHE A 3 -24.72 -22.33 -20.94
N LEU A 4 -25.39 -21.20 -21.14
CA LEU A 4 -24.77 -19.87 -21.03
C LEU A 4 -24.45 -19.50 -19.57
N LEU A 5 -25.30 -19.94 -18.63
CA LEU A 5 -25.10 -19.76 -17.18
C LEU A 5 -23.89 -20.52 -16.64
N PHE A 6 -23.54 -21.65 -17.27
CA PHE A 6 -22.41 -22.48 -16.81
C PHE A 6 -21.05 -21.86 -17.20
N VAL A 7 -20.98 -21.16 -18.34
CA VAL A 7 -19.74 -20.49 -18.81
C VAL A 7 -19.42 -19.25 -17.97
N ILE A 8 -20.44 -18.53 -17.49
CA ILE A 8 -20.26 -17.37 -16.60
C ILE A 8 -19.79 -17.80 -15.19
N LEU A 9 -20.21 -18.98 -14.72
CA LEU A 9 -19.81 -19.52 -13.41
C LEU A 9 -18.35 -20.01 -13.36
N VAL A 10 -17.73 -20.32 -14.50
CA VAL A 10 -16.34 -20.80 -14.58
C VAL A 10 -15.32 -19.65 -14.75
N MET A 11 -15.76 -18.48 -15.23
CA MET A 11 -14.91 -17.29 -15.38
C MET A 11 -14.75 -16.47 -14.09
N SER A 12 -15.50 -16.78 -13.04
CA SER A 12 -15.43 -16.11 -11.73
C SER A 12 -14.47 -16.80 -10.74
N VAL A 13 -13.58 -17.67 -11.23
CA VAL A 13 -12.40 -18.07 -10.44
C VAL A 13 -11.45 -16.89 -10.44
N SER A 14 -11.72 -15.95 -9.53
CA SER A 14 -10.77 -14.91 -9.17
C SER A 14 -9.44 -15.58 -8.85
N LEU A 15 -8.41 -15.28 -9.64
CA LEU A 15 -7.03 -15.42 -9.19
C LEU A 15 -6.89 -14.46 -8.01
N ALA A 16 -7.28 -14.92 -6.83
CA ALA A 16 -6.81 -14.33 -5.59
C ALA A 16 -5.30 -14.64 -5.53
N GLU A 17 -4.50 -13.82 -6.19
CA GLU A 17 -3.08 -13.75 -5.86
C GLU A 17 -3.02 -13.35 -4.39
N ALA A 18 -2.76 -14.34 -3.53
CA ALA A 18 -2.48 -14.09 -2.13
C ALA A 18 -1.33 -13.09 -2.09
N GLN A 19 -1.59 -11.89 -1.56
CA GLN A 19 -0.55 -10.88 -1.38
C GLN A 19 0.49 -11.48 -0.44
N GLN A 20 1.67 -11.79 -0.99
CA GLN A 20 2.69 -12.54 -0.27
C GLN A 20 3.77 -11.57 0.22
N LEU A 21 3.69 -11.19 1.50
CA LEU A 21 4.83 -10.64 2.21
C LEU A 21 5.96 -11.67 2.24
N SER A 22 7.16 -11.24 1.88
CA SER A 22 8.37 -12.06 1.95
C SER A 22 9.59 -11.23 2.33
N VAL A 23 10.64 -11.89 2.82
CA VAL A 23 11.93 -11.25 3.11
C VAL A 23 12.85 -11.47 1.91
N LYS A 24 13.32 -10.37 1.33
CA LYS A 24 14.32 -10.40 0.26
C LYS A 24 15.71 -10.69 0.81
N SER A 25 16.07 -10.03 1.92
CA SER A 25 17.36 -10.18 2.57
C SER A 25 17.28 -9.83 4.05
N PHE A 26 18.11 -10.50 4.84
CA PHE A 26 18.36 -10.18 6.24
C PHE A 26 19.86 -10.23 6.48
N ARG A 27 20.43 -9.19 7.09
CA ARG A 27 21.86 -9.14 7.42
C ARG A 27 22.14 -8.27 8.62
N LYS A 28 23.22 -8.56 9.33
CA LYS A 28 23.77 -7.69 10.38
C LYS A 28 24.48 -6.49 9.75
N LEU A 29 24.33 -5.31 10.36
CA LEU A 29 25.00 -4.07 9.98
C LEU A 29 26.12 -3.78 10.99
N GLU A 30 27.32 -4.32 10.74
CA GLU A 30 28.43 -4.31 11.71
C GLU A 30 28.89 -2.91 12.14
N ASN A 31 28.77 -1.92 11.25
CA ASN A 31 29.20 -0.55 11.50
C ASN A 31 28.09 0.35 12.05
N ASP A 32 26.86 -0.14 12.17
CA ASP A 32 25.73 0.64 12.66
C ASP A 32 25.59 0.49 14.19
N LEU A 33 25.83 1.58 14.91
CA LEU A 33 25.83 1.61 16.37
C LEU A 33 24.52 2.11 16.98
N SER A 34 23.45 2.27 16.19
CA SER A 34 22.18 2.86 16.62
C SER A 34 21.59 2.18 17.87
N ALA A 35 21.69 0.85 17.96
CA ALA A 35 21.20 0.08 19.10
C ALA A 35 22.00 0.31 20.40
N ARG A 36 23.25 0.79 20.30
CA ARG A 36 24.12 1.10 21.44
C ARG A 36 23.95 2.54 21.91
N GLY A 37 23.70 3.45 20.96
CA GLY A 37 23.57 4.88 21.18
C GLY A 37 22.24 5.32 21.81
N SER A 38 21.90 6.58 21.58
CA SER A 38 20.70 7.24 22.14
C SER A 38 19.38 6.61 21.67
N GLU A 39 19.35 6.04 20.46
CA GLU A 39 18.14 5.43 19.89
C GLU A 39 17.87 4.02 20.43
N GLY A 40 18.82 3.41 21.14
CA GLY A 40 18.68 2.06 21.68
C GLY A 40 17.62 1.98 22.76
N ARG A 41 17.04 0.78 22.94
CA ARG A 41 16.11 0.46 24.04
C ARG A 41 16.63 -0.69 24.89
N THR A 42 16.10 -0.79 26.10
CA THR A 42 16.42 -1.84 27.06
C THR A 42 15.16 -2.64 27.31
N ASP A 43 15.28 -3.97 27.36
CA ASP A 43 14.15 -4.84 27.68
C ASP A 43 13.88 -4.89 29.20
N GLN A 44 12.84 -5.64 29.58
CA GLN A 44 12.45 -5.84 30.98
C GLN A 44 13.54 -6.51 31.85
N ASN A 45 14.54 -7.13 31.25
CA ASN A 45 15.65 -7.80 31.95
C ASN A 45 16.87 -6.88 32.11
N GLY A 46 16.79 -5.63 31.64
CA GLY A 46 17.93 -4.71 31.66
C GLY A 46 18.90 -4.90 30.49
N ASP A 47 18.58 -5.76 29.53
CA ASP A 47 19.43 -6.02 28.37
C ASP A 47 19.13 -5.06 27.21
N ARG A 48 20.19 -4.58 26.56
CA ARG A 48 20.05 -3.75 25.35
C ARG A 48 19.46 -4.58 24.21
N CYS A 49 18.33 -4.10 23.68
CA CYS A 49 17.67 -4.66 22.51
C CYS A 49 18.52 -4.48 21.25
N ALA A 50 18.31 -5.37 20.29
CA ALA A 50 18.71 -5.11 18.91
C ALA A 50 17.72 -4.16 18.23
N ILE A 51 18.16 -3.56 17.13
CA ILE A 51 17.30 -2.84 16.19
C ILE A 51 17.28 -3.60 14.86
N ILE A 52 16.10 -4.00 14.40
CA ILE A 52 15.91 -4.46 13.02
C ILE A 52 15.35 -3.29 12.22
N LYS A 53 16.12 -2.79 11.27
CA LYS A 53 15.73 -1.78 10.29
C LYS A 53 15.05 -2.47 9.12
N ILE A 54 13.74 -2.40 9.10
CA ILE A 54 12.89 -3.03 8.10
C ILE A 54 12.72 -2.06 6.94
N VAL A 55 13.36 -2.32 5.81
CA VAL A 55 13.32 -1.47 4.62
C VAL A 55 11.99 -1.66 3.89
N THR A 56 11.14 -0.63 3.92
CA THR A 56 9.82 -0.58 3.28
C THR A 56 9.30 0.86 3.24
N THR A 57 8.53 1.20 2.21
CA THR A 57 7.78 2.47 2.12
C THR A 57 6.37 2.37 2.71
N GLU A 58 5.88 1.15 2.91
CA GLU A 58 4.55 0.88 3.44
C GLU A 58 4.51 1.11 4.96
N THR A 59 3.33 1.44 5.48
CA THR A 59 3.08 1.73 6.91
C THR A 59 1.97 0.83 7.44
N GLY A 60 1.69 0.84 8.75
CA GLY A 60 0.58 0.05 9.31
C GLY A 60 0.89 -1.44 9.51
N PHE A 61 2.17 -1.78 9.63
CA PHE A 61 2.60 -3.13 10.02
C PHE A 61 2.44 -3.39 11.51
N ASP A 62 2.09 -4.62 11.84
CA ASP A 62 2.16 -5.19 13.18
C ASP A 62 3.29 -6.24 13.25
N PHE A 63 4.05 -6.23 14.34
CA PHE A 63 5.27 -7.02 14.49
C PHE A 63 5.25 -7.85 15.77
N ASP A 64 5.59 -9.12 15.62
CA ASP A 64 5.63 -10.10 16.69
C ASP A 64 6.97 -10.84 16.66
N PRO A 65 8.01 -10.29 17.32
CA PRO A 65 9.34 -10.86 17.41
C PRO A 65 9.40 -11.90 18.53
N ASP A 66 8.74 -13.05 18.30
CA ASP A 66 8.72 -14.19 19.22
C ASP A 66 8.05 -13.90 20.59
N ALA A 67 7.88 -14.93 21.41
CA ALA A 67 7.13 -14.88 22.68
C ALA A 67 7.73 -13.96 23.77
N LEU A 68 8.87 -13.31 23.52
CA LEU A 68 9.50 -12.35 24.44
C LEU A 68 8.96 -10.93 24.28
N GLY A 69 8.10 -10.68 23.29
CA GLY A 69 7.44 -9.40 23.05
C GLY A 69 8.33 -8.38 22.33
N SER A 70 7.73 -7.54 21.48
CA SER A 70 8.44 -6.40 20.89
C SER A 70 8.59 -5.30 21.93
N MET A 71 9.72 -4.58 21.91
CA MET A 71 9.88 -3.34 22.67
C MET A 71 9.33 -2.13 21.88
N GLY A 72 8.35 -2.39 21.01
CA GLY A 72 7.75 -1.45 20.07
C GLY A 72 8.51 -1.30 18.75
N SER A 73 7.90 -0.52 17.85
CA SER A 73 8.49 -0.11 16.58
C SER A 73 8.35 1.40 16.38
N ILE A 74 9.24 1.99 15.59
CA ILE A 74 9.18 3.39 15.17
C ILE A 74 9.19 3.46 13.65
N GLN A 75 8.20 4.13 13.05
CA GLN A 75 8.21 4.45 11.63
C GLN A 75 9.26 5.54 11.36
N LYS A 76 10.15 5.30 10.39
CA LYS A 76 11.09 6.29 9.84
C LYS A 76 10.82 6.43 8.34
N LYS A 77 11.51 7.38 7.68
CA LYS A 77 11.37 7.59 6.24
C LYS A 77 12.04 6.43 5.49
N GLY A 78 11.25 5.60 4.81
CA GLY A 78 11.72 4.47 4.00
C GLY A 78 12.10 3.21 4.79
N GLU A 79 11.93 3.22 6.12
CA GLU A 79 12.17 2.06 6.96
C GLU A 79 11.38 2.10 8.26
N ILE A 80 11.25 0.96 8.93
CA ILE A 80 10.67 0.82 10.26
C ILE A 80 11.73 0.25 11.19
N TRP A 81 11.93 0.87 12.34
CA TRP A 81 12.86 0.37 13.35
C TRP A 81 12.08 -0.47 14.36
N LEU A 82 12.33 -1.78 14.35
CA LEU A 82 11.75 -2.72 15.30
C LEU A 82 12.76 -3.03 16.40
N TYR A 83 12.35 -2.89 17.66
CA TYR A 83 13.18 -3.20 18.81
C TYR A 83 12.94 -4.63 19.28
N VAL A 84 13.97 -5.46 19.20
CA VAL A 84 13.87 -6.90 19.43
C VAL A 84 14.77 -7.32 20.60
N PRO A 85 14.21 -8.02 21.61
CA PRO A 85 15.00 -8.56 22.72
C PRO A 85 16.08 -9.55 22.27
N TYR A 86 17.10 -9.69 23.11
CA TYR A 86 18.14 -10.67 22.89
C TYR A 86 17.57 -12.09 22.77
N GLY A 87 18.13 -12.86 21.84
CA GLY A 87 17.84 -14.27 21.74
C GLY A 87 16.62 -14.63 20.91
N ALA A 88 15.87 -13.64 20.40
CA ALA A 88 14.77 -13.86 19.47
C ALA A 88 15.22 -14.65 18.24
N ARG A 89 14.36 -15.55 17.77
CA ARG A 89 14.66 -16.49 16.67
C ARG A 89 13.76 -16.32 15.46
N ARG A 90 12.59 -15.72 15.66
CA ARG A 90 11.58 -15.57 14.60
C ARG A 90 10.94 -14.19 14.64
N LEU A 91 10.34 -13.83 13.52
CA LEU A 91 9.51 -12.66 13.36
C LEU A 91 8.23 -13.00 12.61
N THR A 92 7.09 -12.63 13.17
CA THR A 92 5.84 -12.53 12.41
C THR A 92 5.56 -11.08 12.07
N ILE A 93 5.24 -10.81 10.81
CA ILE A 93 4.91 -9.48 10.28
C ILE A 93 3.51 -9.54 9.68
N ARG A 94 2.62 -8.64 10.10
CA ARG A 94 1.23 -8.59 9.66
C ARG A 94 0.91 -7.21 9.08
N HIS A 95 0.03 -7.18 8.10
CA HIS A 95 -0.48 -5.94 7.51
C HIS A 95 -1.89 -6.20 6.96
N ALA A 96 -2.80 -5.23 7.14
CA ALA A 96 -4.22 -5.42 6.79
C ALA A 96 -4.45 -5.77 5.31
N GLN A 97 -3.74 -5.07 4.40
CA GLN A 97 -3.84 -5.31 2.95
C GLN A 97 -2.83 -6.35 2.47
N LEU A 98 -1.53 -6.12 2.73
CA LEU A 98 -0.40 -6.94 2.27
C LEU A 98 -0.32 -8.37 2.83
N GLY A 99 -1.20 -8.75 3.74
CA GLY A 99 -1.25 -10.08 4.33
C GLY A 99 -0.27 -10.27 5.49
N MET A 100 0.28 -11.47 5.61
CA MET A 100 1.12 -11.85 6.75
C MET A 100 2.30 -12.72 6.33
N LEU A 101 3.48 -12.38 6.82
CA LEU A 101 4.65 -13.25 6.86
C LEU A 101 4.72 -13.88 8.25
N ARG A 102 4.45 -15.19 8.34
CA ARG A 102 4.42 -15.93 9.60
C ARG A 102 5.77 -16.57 9.90
N ASP A 103 6.21 -16.45 11.15
CA ASP A 103 7.33 -17.20 11.72
C ASP A 103 8.63 -17.17 10.88
N TYR A 104 8.97 -16.02 10.30
CA TYR A 104 10.23 -15.85 9.58
C TYR A 104 11.40 -16.13 10.52
N ALA A 105 12.11 -17.24 10.27
CA ALA A 105 13.28 -17.61 11.05
C ALA A 105 14.47 -16.74 10.65
N TYR A 106 15.05 -16.03 11.61
CA TYR A 106 16.28 -15.30 11.36
C TYR A 106 17.41 -16.29 10.99
N PRO A 107 18.30 -15.94 10.05
CA PRO A 107 19.47 -16.78 9.73
C PRO A 107 20.37 -17.05 10.93
N GLU A 108 20.41 -16.11 11.88
CA GLU A 108 21.14 -16.20 13.14
C GLU A 108 20.28 -15.68 14.30
N ARG A 109 20.62 -16.10 15.52
CA ARG A 109 19.95 -15.60 16.73
C ARG A 109 20.25 -14.11 16.89
N ILE A 110 19.25 -13.31 17.26
CA ILE A 110 19.43 -11.88 17.50
C ILE A 110 20.38 -11.65 18.70
N GLU A 111 21.42 -10.85 18.47
CA GLU A 111 22.43 -10.48 19.46
C GLU A 111 22.10 -9.15 20.14
N LYS A 112 22.59 -8.97 21.39
CA LYS A 112 22.42 -7.75 22.16
C LYS A 112 23.03 -6.55 21.44
N ALA A 113 22.33 -5.42 21.49
CA ALA A 113 22.84 -4.12 21.04
C ALA A 113 23.44 -4.12 19.62
N CYS A 114 22.91 -4.96 18.74
CA CYS A 114 23.27 -5.05 17.33
C CYS A 114 22.18 -4.44 16.45
N VAL A 115 22.56 -4.09 15.22
CA VAL A 115 21.62 -3.56 14.22
C VAL A 115 21.58 -4.53 13.05
N TYR A 116 20.39 -4.81 12.57
CA TYR A 116 20.13 -5.68 11.42
C TYR A 116 19.32 -4.92 10.37
N GLU A 117 19.49 -5.27 9.10
CA GLU A 117 18.67 -4.81 7.99
C GLU A 117 17.78 -5.98 7.53
N LEU A 118 16.49 -5.73 7.38
CA LEU A 118 15.52 -6.66 6.81
C LEU A 118 14.82 -5.98 5.63
N VAL A 119 15.04 -6.47 4.42
CA VAL A 119 14.39 -5.91 3.23
C VAL A 119 13.11 -6.68 2.95
N LEU A 120 11.95 -6.00 3.07
CA LEU A 120 10.66 -6.59 2.75
C LEU A 120 10.39 -6.54 1.25
N THR A 121 9.81 -7.61 0.73
CA THR A 121 9.15 -7.61 -0.58
C THR A 121 7.66 -7.74 -0.36
N THR A 122 6.93 -6.77 -0.88
CA THR A 122 5.48 -6.79 -0.94
C THR A 122 5.07 -7.19 -2.35
N GLY A 123 4.03 -8.02 -2.47
CA GLY A 123 3.38 -8.24 -3.78
C GLY A 123 2.95 -6.89 -4.36
N ARG A 124 3.00 -6.74 -5.68
CA ARG A 124 2.65 -5.47 -6.35
C ARG A 124 1.28 -4.98 -5.87
N VAL A 125 1.26 -3.95 -5.04
CA VAL A 125 0.04 -3.17 -4.79
C VAL A 125 -0.21 -2.39 -6.07
N ARG A 126 -1.11 -2.90 -6.91
CA ARG A 126 -1.77 -2.04 -7.88
C ARG A 126 -2.73 -1.19 -7.07
N THR A 127 -2.31 0.00 -6.69
CA THR A 127 -3.24 1.05 -6.28
C THR A 127 -4.04 1.38 -7.54
N VAL A 128 -5.13 0.65 -7.76
CA VAL A 128 -6.14 1.08 -8.71
C VAL A 128 -6.76 2.29 -8.04
N VAL A 129 -6.26 3.48 -8.40
CA VAL A 129 -7.06 4.69 -8.24
C VAL A 129 -8.21 4.45 -9.20
N GLU A 130 -9.32 3.94 -8.68
CA GLU A 130 -10.58 3.99 -9.38
C GLU A 130 -10.91 5.48 -9.47
N GLU A 131 -10.46 6.11 -10.55
CA GLU A 131 -11.04 7.38 -10.96
C GLU A 131 -12.52 7.04 -11.21
N GLU A 132 -13.37 7.34 -10.22
CA GLU A 132 -14.78 7.52 -10.50
C GLU A 132 -14.81 8.56 -11.63
N ILE A 133 -15.11 8.11 -12.84
CA ILE A 133 -15.34 8.99 -13.98
C ILE A 133 -16.61 9.75 -13.62
N GLY A 134 -16.46 10.81 -12.85
CA GLY A 134 -17.55 11.55 -12.21
C GLY A 134 -18.29 12.43 -13.20
N GLY A 135 -18.32 12.08 -14.49
CA GLY A 135 -18.87 12.90 -15.56
C GLY A 135 -19.21 12.13 -16.83
N GLN A 136 -19.89 12.84 -17.74
CA GLN A 136 -20.44 12.34 -18.99
C GLN A 136 -20.27 13.38 -20.10
N TRP A 137 -20.28 12.93 -21.36
CA TRP A 137 -20.27 13.81 -22.51
C TRP A 137 -21.68 14.28 -22.87
N LEU A 138 -21.90 15.60 -22.90
CA LEU A 138 -23.06 16.22 -23.53
C LEU A 138 -22.70 16.62 -24.96
N VAL A 139 -23.50 16.17 -25.92
CA VAL A 139 -23.39 16.55 -27.33
C VAL A 139 -24.69 17.23 -27.74
N LEU A 140 -24.61 18.48 -28.16
CA LEU A 140 -25.73 19.27 -28.66
C LEU A 140 -25.58 19.45 -30.17
N THR A 141 -26.69 19.31 -30.89
CA THR A 141 -26.78 19.68 -32.30
C THR A 141 -27.75 20.85 -32.41
N THR A 142 -27.33 21.94 -33.02
CA THR A 142 -28.07 23.19 -33.09
C THR A 142 -28.56 23.49 -34.49
N GLU A 143 -29.75 24.08 -34.56
CA GLU A 143 -30.29 24.69 -35.77
C GLU A 143 -30.81 26.09 -35.41
N PRO A 144 -30.30 27.17 -36.04
CA PRO A 144 -29.27 27.20 -37.11
C PRO A 144 -27.87 26.77 -36.64
N GLU A 145 -26.98 26.46 -37.59
CA GLU A 145 -25.61 25.98 -37.30
C GLU A 145 -24.77 27.02 -36.54
N GLU A 146 -25.09 28.30 -36.68
CA GLU A 146 -24.41 29.43 -36.02
C GLU A 146 -24.98 29.76 -34.64
N ALA A 147 -25.88 28.94 -34.09
CA ALA A 147 -26.44 29.17 -32.77
C ALA A 147 -25.33 29.20 -31.69
N MET A 148 -25.39 30.22 -30.83
CA MET A 148 -24.48 30.33 -29.69
C MET A 148 -25.03 29.51 -28.52
N VAL A 149 -24.27 28.51 -28.09
CA VAL A 149 -24.66 27.66 -26.96
C VAL A 149 -23.91 28.07 -25.71
N TYR A 150 -24.64 28.21 -24.62
CA TYR A 150 -24.08 28.41 -23.28
C TYR A 150 -24.42 27.21 -22.41
N ILE A 151 -23.43 26.63 -21.72
CA ILE A 151 -23.62 25.56 -20.73
C ILE A 151 -23.09 26.06 -19.39
N ASP A 152 -23.97 26.15 -18.40
CA ASP A 152 -23.71 26.77 -17.09
C ASP A 152 -23.17 28.21 -17.22
N GLU A 153 -23.84 29.01 -18.07
CA GLU A 153 -23.49 30.40 -18.39
C GLU A 153 -22.13 30.60 -19.10
N VAL A 154 -21.42 29.51 -19.44
CA VAL A 154 -20.17 29.55 -20.21
C VAL A 154 -20.48 29.29 -21.68
N TYR A 155 -20.01 30.18 -22.56
CA TYR A 155 -20.09 29.99 -24.01
C TYR A 155 -19.25 28.78 -24.44
N GLU A 156 -19.85 27.88 -25.20
CA GLU A 156 -19.20 26.68 -25.72
C GLU A 156 -19.14 26.75 -27.25
N ALA A 157 -17.92 26.70 -27.77
CA ALA A 157 -17.70 26.75 -29.21
C ALA A 157 -18.19 25.46 -29.87
N GLY A 158 -18.95 25.62 -30.95
CA GLY A 158 -19.39 24.53 -31.81
C GLY A 158 -18.75 24.61 -33.19
N GLU A 159 -18.70 23.47 -33.88
CA GLU A 159 -18.28 23.37 -35.27
C GLU A 159 -19.43 22.72 -36.07
N SER A 160 -19.88 23.38 -37.14
CA SER A 160 -20.98 22.91 -38.00
C SER A 160 -22.23 22.49 -37.21
N GLY A 161 -22.70 23.36 -36.32
CA GLY A 161 -23.87 23.10 -35.46
C GLY A 161 -23.69 22.02 -34.40
N ARG A 162 -22.47 21.55 -34.11
CA ARG A 162 -22.19 20.56 -33.05
C ARG A 162 -21.36 21.14 -31.92
N VAL A 163 -21.88 21.08 -30.70
CA VAL A 163 -21.19 21.48 -29.45
C VAL A 163 -20.99 20.25 -28.56
N GLN A 164 -19.79 20.09 -28.00
CA GLN A 164 -19.43 18.94 -27.16
C GLN A 164 -18.77 19.40 -25.87
N LYS A 165 -19.28 18.95 -24.72
CA LYS A 165 -18.72 19.28 -23.40
C LYS A 165 -18.76 18.07 -22.47
N PHE A 166 -17.64 17.79 -21.80
CA PHE A 166 -17.61 16.85 -20.69
C PHE A 166 -18.10 17.55 -19.42
N LEU A 167 -19.12 16.99 -18.77
CA LEU A 167 -19.76 17.56 -17.60
C LEU A 167 -19.72 16.56 -16.45
N PRO A 168 -19.52 17.01 -15.19
CA PRO A 168 -19.69 16.12 -14.05
C PRO A 168 -21.13 15.59 -13.97
N LEU A 169 -21.35 14.50 -13.24
CA LEU A 169 -22.70 14.01 -12.96
C LEU A 169 -23.44 15.04 -12.09
N GLY A 170 -24.57 15.56 -12.57
CA GLY A 170 -25.31 16.60 -11.88
C GLY A 170 -26.33 17.30 -12.76
N ARG A 171 -26.93 18.36 -12.21
CA ARG A 171 -27.86 19.23 -12.93
C ARG A 171 -27.09 20.37 -13.58
N HIS A 172 -27.24 20.50 -14.90
CA HIS A 172 -26.65 21.56 -15.70
C HIS A 172 -27.75 22.33 -16.43
N ALA A 173 -27.49 23.59 -16.77
CA ALA A 173 -28.40 24.41 -17.56
C ALA A 173 -27.76 24.78 -18.90
N TYR A 174 -28.58 24.85 -19.95
CA TYR A 174 -28.13 25.31 -21.27
C TYR A 174 -29.11 26.34 -21.85
N ARG A 175 -28.61 27.23 -22.72
CA ARG A 175 -29.39 28.22 -23.47
C ARG A 175 -28.71 28.63 -24.77
#